data_AF-A0A075FHS4-F1
#
_entry.id   AF-A0A075FHS4-F1
#
_cell.length_a   1.000
_cell.length_b   1.000
_cell.length_c   1.000
_cell.angle_alpha   90.00
_cell.angle_beta   90.00
_cell.angle_gamma   90.00
#
_symmetry.space_group_name_H-M   'P 1'
#
loop_
_entity.id
_entity.type
_entity.pdbx_description
1 polymer ?
#
loop_
_entity_poly.entity_id
_entity_poly.type
_entity_poly.pdbx_seq_one_letter_code
_entity_poly.pdbx_strand_id
1 'polypeptide(L)'
;MTVNPELQKNNELLQQFKETRNRTLELVKNLEKDDFVVQTAAYMSPPKWHIGHVSWIYEAIISKIDKNYQFHSKELSEYLNSYYQQFGAPHDKGLRGIISRPTINEIFQYFNTINQKVEKFIQTHELNEQEKN
;
A
#
# COMPACT_ATOMS: atom_id res chain seq x y z
N MET A 1 7.30 6.56 -36.61
CA MET A 1 6.67 5.55 -35.75
C MET A 1 5.86 6.30 -34.70
N THR A 2 4.53 6.34 -34.86
CA THR A 2 3.63 6.97 -33.89
C THR A 2 3.39 5.98 -32.75
N VAL A 3 3.83 6.33 -31.54
CA VAL A 3 3.57 5.55 -30.32
C VAL A 3 2.06 5.62 -30.03
N ASN A 4 1.44 4.49 -29.67
CA ASN A 4 0.04 4.47 -29.26
C ASN A 4 -0.15 5.40 -28.03
N PRO A 5 -1.00 6.43 -28.09
CA PRO A 5 -1.23 7.38 -26.99
C PRO A 5 -1.64 6.71 -25.66
N GLU A 6 -2.36 5.59 -25.71
CA GLU A 6 -2.80 4.87 -24.50
C GLU A 6 -1.64 4.14 -23.82
N LEU A 7 -0.75 3.52 -24.61
CA LEU A 7 0.48 2.92 -24.10
C LEU A 7 1.39 3.98 -23.47
N GLN A 8 1.42 5.19 -24.03
CA GLN A 8 2.17 6.30 -23.47
C GLN A 8 1.61 6.75 -22.11
N LYS A 9 0.28 6.87 -21.99
CA LYS A 9 -0.41 7.22 -20.74
C LYS A 9 -0.18 6.18 -19.63
N ASN A 10 -0.23 4.89 -19.96
CA ASN A 10 0.06 3.82 -19.01
C ASN A 10 1.51 3.86 -18.51
N ASN A 11 2.46 4.18 -19.40
CA ASN A 11 3.87 4.33 -19.02
C ASN A 11 4.09 5.53 -18.08
N GLU A 12 3.45 6.67 -18.35
CA GLU A 12 3.51 7.86 -17.49
C GLU A 12 2.92 7.57 -16.10
N LEU A 13 1.75 6.92 -16.02
CA LEU A 13 1.15 6.53 -14.74
C LEU A 13 2.02 5.52 -13.98
N LEU A 14 2.57 4.52 -14.68
CA LEU A 14 3.46 3.54 -14.08
C LEU A 14 4.72 4.21 -13.50
N GLN A 15 5.28 5.19 -14.20
CA GLN A 15 6.43 5.96 -13.72
C GLN A 15 6.06 6.76 -12.47
N GLN A 16 4.96 7.52 -12.49
CA GLN A 16 4.50 8.30 -11.33
C GLN A 16 4.23 7.41 -10.12
N PHE A 17 3.63 6.24 -10.34
CA PHE A 17 3.44 5.24 -9.29
C PHE A 17 4.79 4.83 -8.69
N LYS A 18 5.75 4.40 -9.51
CA LYS A 18 7.09 3.99 -9.06
C LYS A 18 7.82 5.09 -8.29
N GLU A 19 7.81 6.32 -8.80
CA GLU A 19 8.41 7.48 -8.13
C GLU A 19 7.78 7.73 -6.76
N THR A 20 6.45 7.66 -6.66
CA THR A 20 5.72 7.82 -5.39
C THR A 20 6.08 6.72 -4.39
N ARG A 21 6.16 5.46 -4.84
CA ARG A 21 6.55 4.33 -3.99
C ARG A 21 8.01 4.45 -3.55
N ASN A 22 8.92 4.84 -4.43
CA ASN A 22 10.32 5.11 -4.07
C ASN A 22 10.45 6.25 -3.07
N ARG A 23 9.64 7.32 -3.21
CA ARG A 23 9.65 8.42 -2.24
C ARG A 23 9.28 7.96 -0.84
N THR A 24 8.37 6.98 -0.71
CA THR A 24 8.05 6.35 0.59
C THR A 24 9.28 5.69 1.20
N LEU A 25 10.06 4.96 0.41
CA LEU A 25 11.29 4.30 0.88
C LEU A 25 12.37 5.32 1.26
N GLU A 26 12.52 6.40 0.48
CA GLU A 26 13.48 7.46 0.77
C GLU A 26 13.20 8.18 2.09
N LEU A 27 11.93 8.32 2.49
CA LEU A 27 11.56 8.94 3.77
C LEU A 27 12.00 8.12 4.98
N VAL A 28 12.15 6.80 4.83
CA VAL A 28 12.44 5.87 5.92
C VAL A 28 13.82 5.23 5.84
N LYS A 29 14.63 5.58 4.84
CA LYS A 29 15.89 4.90 4.52
C LYS A 29 16.95 4.95 5.62
N ASN A 30 16.90 5.95 6.49
CA ASN A 30 17.85 6.17 7.59
C ASN A 30 17.32 5.68 8.94
N LEU A 31 16.13 5.08 8.98
CA LEU A 31 15.55 4.56 10.21
C LEU A 31 16.14 3.19 10.53
N GLU A 32 16.44 2.95 11.79
CA GLU A 32 16.81 1.65 12.32
C GLU A 32 15.55 0.85 12.69
N LYS A 33 15.70 -0.47 12.87
CA LYS A 33 14.55 -1.38 13.11
C LYS A 33 13.64 -0.94 14.26
N ASP A 34 14.22 -0.40 15.33
CA ASP A 34 13.48 0.00 16.52
C ASP A 34 12.65 1.28 16.27
N ASP A 35 13.14 2.19 15.43
CA ASP A 35 12.45 3.43 15.05
C ASP A 35 11.11 3.15 14.35
N PHE A 36 11.00 2.02 13.67
CA PHE A 36 9.79 1.64 12.93
C PHE A 36 8.61 1.25 13.81
N VAL A 37 8.82 0.98 15.09
CA VAL A 37 7.79 0.46 16.03
C VAL A 37 7.26 1.55 16.96
N VAL A 38 8.06 2.58 17.24
CA VAL A 38 7.71 3.60 18.24
C VAL A 38 6.49 4.42 17.82
N GLN A 39 5.56 4.59 18.76
CA GLN A 39 4.45 5.53 18.66
C GLN A 39 4.64 6.64 19.69
N THR A 40 5.04 7.83 19.23
CA THR A 40 5.39 8.96 20.09
C THR A 40 4.18 9.69 20.67
N ALA A 41 3.00 9.55 20.06
CA ALA A 41 1.74 10.08 20.56
C ALA A 41 0.56 9.22 20.07
N ALA A 42 -0.55 9.21 20.83
CA ALA A 42 -1.74 8.41 20.50
C ALA A 42 -2.35 8.75 19.12
N TYR A 43 -2.16 9.99 18.65
CA TYR A 43 -2.63 10.42 17.33
C TYR A 43 -1.64 10.17 16.18
N MET A 44 -0.41 9.73 16.47
CA MET A 44 0.59 9.33 15.46
C MET A 44 0.51 7.82 15.22
N SER A 45 1.17 7.35 14.15
CA SER A 45 1.32 5.91 13.89
C SER A 45 2.79 5.59 13.63
N PRO A 46 3.26 4.38 13.99
CA PRO A 46 4.64 4.00 13.74
C PRO A 46 4.98 4.00 12.24
N PRO A 47 6.23 4.26 11.84
CA PRO A 47 6.64 4.22 10.44
C PRO A 47 6.30 2.89 9.74
N LYS A 48 6.42 1.73 10.41
CA LYS A 48 6.02 0.44 9.81
C LYS A 48 4.54 0.39 9.48
N TRP A 49 3.71 0.98 10.32
CA TRP A 49 2.26 1.01 10.10
C TRP A 49 1.95 1.86 8.86
N HIS A 50 2.62 3.00 8.69
CA HIS A 50 2.43 3.86 7.51
C HIS A 50 2.78 3.13 6.21
N ILE A 51 3.95 2.47 6.12
CA ILE A 51 4.38 1.72 4.92
C ILE A 51 3.40 0.59 4.59
N GLY A 52 2.98 -0.16 5.60
CA GLY A 52 1.98 -1.20 5.45
C GLY A 52 0.65 -0.61 4.98
N HIS A 53 0.16 0.43 5.63
CA HIS A 53 -1.16 1.01 5.39
C HIS A 53 -1.30 1.57 3.97
N VAL A 54 -0.29 2.30 3.47
CA VAL A 54 -0.32 2.79 2.08
C VAL A 54 -0.23 1.68 1.05
N SER A 55 0.16 0.46 1.44
CA SER A 55 0.11 -0.73 0.59
C SER A 55 -1.25 -1.40 0.70
N TRP A 56 -1.79 -1.49 1.92
CA TRP A 56 -3.10 -2.04 2.19
C TRP A 56 -4.22 -1.32 1.45
N ILE A 57 -4.15 0.01 1.29
CA ILE A 57 -5.14 0.75 0.48
C ILE A 57 -5.19 0.22 -0.96
N TYR A 58 -4.04 -0.02 -1.61
CA TYR A 58 -4.02 -0.58 -2.96
C TYR A 58 -4.56 -2.00 -2.99
N GLU A 59 -4.22 -2.82 -2.00
CA GLU A 59 -4.77 -4.17 -1.89
C GLU A 59 -6.31 -4.15 -1.73
N ALA A 60 -6.81 -3.26 -0.89
CA ALA A 60 -8.24 -3.05 -0.70
C ALA A 60 -8.93 -2.61 -2.01
N ILE A 61 -8.31 -1.73 -2.79
CA ILE A 61 -8.81 -1.32 -4.12
C ILE A 61 -8.83 -2.52 -5.08
N ILE A 62 -7.75 -3.28 -5.19
CA ILE A 62 -7.68 -4.48 -6.04
C ILE A 62 -8.79 -5.46 -5.67
N SER A 63 -9.06 -5.66 -4.38
CA SER A 63 -10.14 -6.54 -3.92
C SER A 63 -11.55 -6.10 -4.33
N LYS A 64 -11.74 -4.82 -4.66
CA LYS A 64 -13.01 -4.30 -5.18
C LYS A 64 -13.14 -4.47 -6.69
N ILE A 65 -12.01 -4.52 -7.39
CA ILE A 65 -11.95 -4.71 -8.85
C ILE A 65 -12.06 -6.21 -9.19
N ASP A 66 -11.29 -7.06 -8.50
CA ASP A 66 -11.32 -8.52 -8.66
C ASP A 66 -12.05 -9.19 -7.50
N LYS A 67 -13.28 -9.68 -7.77
CA LYS A 67 -14.13 -10.36 -6.79
C LYS A 67 -13.53 -11.68 -6.26
N ASN A 68 -12.57 -12.26 -6.97
CA ASN A 68 -11.90 -13.49 -6.55
C ASN A 68 -10.58 -13.22 -5.82
N TYR A 69 -10.21 -11.94 -5.65
CA TYR A 69 -8.95 -11.56 -5.02
C TYR A 69 -8.89 -12.01 -3.56
N GLN A 70 -7.80 -12.69 -3.22
CA GLN A 70 -7.47 -13.07 -1.85
C GLN A 70 -6.44 -12.09 -1.29
N PHE A 71 -6.75 -11.50 -0.13
CA PHE A 71 -5.81 -10.66 0.60
C PHE A 71 -4.53 -11.44 0.91
N HIS A 72 -3.39 -10.76 0.83
CA HIS A 72 -2.08 -11.36 1.10
C HIS A 72 -1.99 -11.96 2.50
N SER A 73 -2.57 -11.28 3.49
CA SER A 73 -2.74 -11.80 4.84
C SER A 73 -3.93 -11.12 5.51
N LYS A 74 -4.80 -11.93 6.12
CA LYS A 74 -5.92 -11.44 6.91
C LYS A 74 -5.45 -10.60 8.11
N GLU A 75 -4.41 -11.07 8.80
CA GLU A 75 -3.83 -10.38 9.98
C GLU A 75 -3.24 -9.01 9.60
N LEU A 76 -2.53 -8.94 8.47
CA LEU A 76 -2.04 -7.66 7.94
C LEU A 76 -3.20 -6.74 7.62
N SER A 77 -4.26 -7.25 6.98
CA SER A 77 -5.42 -6.44 6.62
C SER A 77 -6.12 -5.86 7.86
N GLU A 78 -6.30 -6.66 8.90
CA GLU A 78 -6.91 -6.21 10.16
C GLU A 78 -6.05 -5.15 10.87
N TYR A 79 -4.73 -5.35 10.91
CA TYR A 79 -3.80 -4.39 11.54
C TYR A 79 -3.69 -3.07 10.77
N LEU A 80 -3.70 -3.13 9.44
CA LEU A 80 -3.47 -1.98 8.55
C LEU A 80 -4.75 -1.23 8.18
N ASN A 81 -5.94 -1.77 8.50
CA ASN A 81 -7.21 -1.07 8.34
C ASN A 81 -7.27 0.16 9.25
N SER A 82 -7.39 1.35 8.65
CA SER A 82 -7.41 2.61 9.38
C SER A 82 -8.75 2.89 10.07
N TYR A 83 -9.86 2.65 9.37
CA TYR A 83 -11.22 3.00 9.80
C TYR A 83 -12.34 2.42 8.91
N TYR A 84 -12.02 1.56 7.94
CA TYR A 84 -12.99 1.05 6.98
C TYR A 84 -13.74 -0.16 7.55
N GLN A 85 -14.96 0.07 8.05
CA GLN A 85 -15.79 -0.97 8.68
C GLN A 85 -16.10 -2.16 7.77
N GLN A 86 -16.16 -1.94 6.44
CA GLN A 86 -16.36 -3.02 5.47
C GLN A 86 -15.23 -4.06 5.45
N PHE A 87 -14.05 -3.72 5.98
CA PHE A 87 -12.89 -4.61 6.09
C PHE A 87 -12.66 -5.08 7.54
N GLY A 88 -13.70 -5.00 8.39
CA GLY A 88 -13.65 -5.43 9.79
C GLY A 88 -13.45 -4.29 10.79
N ALA A 89 -13.40 -4.66 12.07
CA ALA A 89 -13.17 -3.72 13.16
C ALA A 89 -11.73 -3.18 13.10
N PRO A 90 -11.54 -1.84 12.99
CA PRO A 90 -10.20 -1.25 12.93
C PRO A 90 -9.43 -1.46 14.24
N HIS A 91 -8.12 -1.67 14.14
CA HIS A 91 -7.25 -1.64 15.32
C HIS A 91 -7.24 -0.23 15.95
N ASP A 92 -7.24 -0.18 17.29
CA ASP A 92 -7.14 1.08 18.03
C ASP A 92 -5.89 1.85 17.60
N LYS A 93 -6.09 3.09 17.15
CA LYS A 93 -5.03 3.97 16.69
C LYS A 93 -4.00 4.25 17.79
N GLY A 94 -4.44 4.41 19.04
CA GLY A 94 -3.57 4.69 20.18
C GLY A 94 -2.67 3.52 20.58
N LEU A 95 -2.95 2.32 20.05
CA LEU A 95 -2.26 1.08 20.40
C LEU A 95 -1.42 0.51 19.25
N ARG A 96 -1.20 1.24 18.15
CA ARG A 96 -0.44 0.71 17.00
C ARG A 96 1.02 0.43 17.30
N GLY A 97 1.61 1.17 18.25
CA GLY A 97 3.02 1.07 18.66
C GLY A 97 3.33 -0.05 19.65
N ILE A 98 2.31 -0.68 20.27
CA ILE A 98 2.53 -1.84 21.14
C ILE A 98 2.57 -3.17 20.36
N ILE A 99 2.34 -3.11 19.05
CA ILE A 99 2.23 -4.27 18.16
C ILE A 99 3.59 -4.57 17.52
N SER A 100 4.26 -5.61 18.02
CA SER A 100 5.59 -6.03 17.55
C SER A 100 5.58 -6.78 16.22
N ARG A 101 4.45 -7.39 15.85
CA ARG A 101 4.23 -8.11 14.58
C ARG A 101 3.11 -7.48 13.77
N PRO A 102 3.24 -7.33 12.44
CA PRO A 102 4.35 -7.75 11.58
C PRO A 102 5.65 -6.98 11.85
N THR A 103 6.78 -7.65 11.60
CA THR A 103 8.11 -7.07 11.57
C THR A 103 8.26 -6.09 10.41
N ILE A 104 9.26 -5.22 10.49
CA ILE A 104 9.56 -4.31 9.39
C ILE A 104 9.91 -5.05 8.08
N ASN A 105 10.57 -6.21 8.16
CA ASN A 105 10.87 -7.02 6.98
C ASN A 105 9.60 -7.56 6.32
N GLU A 106 8.64 -8.06 7.11
CA GLU A 106 7.33 -8.52 6.61
C GLU A 106 6.55 -7.36 5.98
N ILE A 107 6.60 -6.16 6.58
CA ILE A 107 6.00 -4.95 6.01
C ILE A 107 6.65 -4.56 4.68
N PHE A 108 7.97 -4.60 4.54
CA PHE A 108 8.63 -4.29 3.28
C PHE A 108 8.37 -5.35 2.21
N GLN A 109 8.31 -6.63 2.58
CA GLN A 109 7.91 -7.71 1.68
C GLN A 109 6.48 -7.49 1.18
N TYR A 110 5.56 -7.12 2.08
CA TYR A 110 4.20 -6.78 1.72
C TYR A 110 4.14 -5.56 0.80
N PHE A 111 4.85 -4.48 1.12
CA PHE A 111 4.98 -3.28 0.29
C PHE A 111 5.41 -3.60 -1.14
N ASN A 112 6.48 -4.40 -1.29
CA ASN A 112 6.99 -4.82 -2.59
C ASN A 112 5.98 -5.70 -3.35
N THR A 113 5.35 -6.64 -2.66
CA THR A 113 4.35 -7.54 -3.25
C THR A 113 3.16 -6.76 -3.80
N ILE A 114 2.63 -5.80 -3.04
CA ILE A 114 1.51 -4.98 -3.50
C ILE A 114 1.93 -4.06 -4.65
N ASN A 115 3.13 -3.47 -4.60
CA ASN A 115 3.64 -2.67 -5.73
C ASN A 115 3.67 -3.49 -7.01
N GLN A 116 4.21 -4.71 -6.98
CA GLN A 116 4.24 -5.59 -8.16
C GLN A 116 2.84 -5.89 -8.71
N LYS A 117 1.85 -6.09 -7.83
CA LYS A 117 0.45 -6.30 -8.25
C LYS A 117 -0.12 -5.06 -8.94
N VAL A 118 0.11 -3.86 -8.39
CA VAL A 118 -0.36 -2.60 -8.97
C VAL A 118 0.36 -2.27 -10.27
N GLU A 119 1.68 -2.48 -10.34
CA GLU A 119 2.45 -2.29 -11.58
C GLU A 119 1.94 -3.20 -12.68
N LYS A 120 1.72 -4.49 -12.37
CA LYS A 120 1.12 -5.44 -13.32
C LYS A 120 -0.26 -4.97 -13.75
N PHE A 121 -1.10 -4.50 -12.82
CA PHE A 121 -2.43 -3.99 -13.13
C PHE A 121 -2.37 -2.83 -14.13
N ILE A 122 -1.54 -1.81 -13.88
CA ILE A 122 -1.37 -0.64 -14.76
C ILE A 122 -0.84 -1.05 -16.14
N GLN A 123 0.05 -2.04 -16.21
CA GLN A 123 0.62 -2.51 -17.48
C GLN A 123 -0.39 -3.30 -18.33
N THR A 124 -1.30 -4.06 -17.70
CA THR A 124 -2.20 -4.96 -18.43
C THR A 124 -3.59 -4.36 -18.69
N HIS A 125 -3.94 -3.25 -18.05
CA HIS A 125 -5.26 -2.61 -18.21
C HIS A 125 -5.15 -1.34 -19.05
N GLU A 126 -6.03 -1.19 -20.03
CA GLU A 126 -6.19 0.04 -20.81
C GLU A 126 -6.99 1.05 -19.99
N LEU A 127 -6.41 2.22 -19.73
CA LEU A 127 -7.06 3.28 -18.96
C LEU A 127 -8.08 4.02 -19.84
N ASN A 128 -9.31 3.51 -19.89
CA ASN A 128 -10.38 4.12 -20.66
C ASN A 128 -10.94 5.36 -19.96
N GLU A 129 -11.21 6.43 -20.72
CA GLU A 129 -11.80 7.69 -20.21
C GLU A 129 -13.17 7.49 -19.52
N GLN A 130 -13.84 6.37 -19.76
CA GLN A 130 -15.17 6.06 -19.21
C GLN A 130 -15.18 5.63 -17.73
N GLU A 131 -14.01 5.37 -17.13
CA GLU A 131 -13.90 4.95 -15.72
C GLU A 131 -13.67 6.11 -14.73
N LYS A 132 -13.73 7.37 -15.22
CA LYS A 132 -13.51 8.59 -14.43
C LYS A 132 -14.72 9.07 -13.61
N ASN A 133 -15.80 8.28 -13.52
CA ASN A 133 -17.05 8.69 -12.85
C ASN A 133 -17.10 8.25 -11.38
#